data_AF-A0A1C7NRG5-F1
#
_entry.id   AF-A0A1C7NRG5-F1
#
_cell.length_a   1.000
_cell.length_b   1.000
_cell.length_c   1.000
_cell.angle_alpha   90.00
_cell.angle_beta   90.00
_cell.angle_gamma   90.00
#
_symmetry.space_group_name_H-M   'P 1'
#
loop_
_entity.id
_entity.type
_entity.pdbx_description
1 polymer ?
#
loop_
_entity_poly.entity_id
_entity_poly.type
_entity_poly.pdbx_seq_one_letter_code
_entity_poly.pdbx_strand_id
1 'polypeptide(L)'
;MEDNNVPEAPSPCTAGCGFYGSKIYNNMCSKCFKEHDENNTPNELTPMTPRTEYIQPIKETIRELEPEEKEERPTQKNKGRCFSCRSKIPLAKQLTNKCRCDYVFCDTHRYPDKHDCTFDHAQNDKNILAKNNPKLNDKPRGGNSFQRIDS
;
A
#
# COMPACT_ATOMS: atom_id res chain seq x y z
N MET A 1 -2.62 38.09 20.81
CA MET A 1 -1.54 38.27 19.82
C MET A 1 -1.48 36.96 19.07
N GLU A 2 -2.10 36.91 17.90
CA GLU A 2 -2.11 35.70 17.07
C GLU A 2 -0.72 35.53 16.43
N ASP A 3 -0.05 34.42 16.75
CA ASP A 3 1.21 34.03 16.13
C ASP A 3 0.96 33.70 14.65
N ASN A 4 1.24 34.69 13.79
CA ASN A 4 1.30 34.54 12.35
C ASN A 4 2.48 33.62 11.99
N ASN A 5 2.23 32.32 11.92
CA ASN A 5 3.15 31.36 11.31
C ASN A 5 3.13 31.55 9.79
N VAL A 6 3.92 32.50 9.31
CA VAL A 6 4.23 32.64 7.88
C VAL A 6 5.07 31.43 7.48
N PRO A 7 4.65 30.63 6.47
CA PRO A 7 5.48 29.54 5.97
C PRO A 7 6.76 30.13 5.38
N GLU A 8 7.86 29.93 6.09
CA GLU A 8 9.20 30.40 5.70
C GLU A 8 9.54 29.86 4.31
N ALA A 9 9.94 30.76 3.41
CA ALA A 9 10.22 30.41 2.02
C ALA A 9 11.30 29.31 1.95
N PRO A 10 11.15 28.30 1.08
CA PRO A 10 12.10 27.20 1.00
C PRO A 10 13.49 27.73 0.62
N SER A 11 14.47 27.50 1.50
CA SER A 11 15.85 27.92 1.31
C SER A 11 16.57 27.00 0.31
N PRO A 12 17.49 27.53 -0.50
CA PRO A 12 18.28 26.72 -1.42
C PRO A 12 19.28 25.84 -0.65
N CYS A 13 19.63 24.70 -1.26
CA CYS A 13 20.58 23.74 -0.71
C CYS A 13 21.92 24.40 -0.42
N THR A 14 22.44 24.23 0.80
CA THR A 14 23.70 24.84 1.23
C THR A 14 24.91 24.37 0.41
N ALA A 15 24.87 23.16 -0.17
CA ALA A 15 25.89 22.69 -1.12
C ALA A 15 25.86 23.38 -2.50
N GLY A 16 24.95 24.33 -2.75
CA GLY A 16 24.94 25.15 -3.96
C GLY A 16 24.48 24.44 -5.24
N CYS A 17 23.82 23.29 -5.14
CA CYS A 17 23.39 22.49 -6.29
C CYS A 17 22.13 23.01 -7.02
N GLY A 18 21.56 24.13 -6.58
CA GLY A 18 20.37 24.76 -7.19
C GLY A 18 19.03 24.11 -6.83
N PHE A 19 19.00 23.08 -5.98
CA PHE A 19 17.77 22.48 -5.45
C PHE A 19 17.43 23.03 -4.05
N TYR A 20 16.19 22.92 -3.58
CA TYR A 20 15.78 23.38 -2.25
C TYR A 20 16.23 22.43 -1.14
N GLY A 21 16.74 22.99 -0.05
CA GLY A 21 17.17 22.24 1.14
C GLY A 21 16.02 22.04 2.13
N SER A 22 16.16 21.05 3.02
CA SER A 22 15.25 20.88 4.15
C SER A 22 15.99 21.07 5.47
N LYS A 23 15.32 21.67 6.45
CA LYS A 23 15.85 21.83 7.82
C LYS A 23 16.21 20.49 8.48
N ILE A 24 15.54 19.40 8.08
CA ILE A 24 15.82 18.03 8.56
C ILE A 24 17.19 17.54 8.08
N TYR A 25 17.63 17.98 6.89
CA TYR A 25 18.89 17.58 6.26
C TYR A 25 19.93 18.71 6.32
N ASN A 26 19.97 19.49 7.40
CA ASN A 26 20.89 20.63 7.57
C ASN A 26 20.84 21.65 6.41
N ASN A 27 19.64 21.92 5.87
CA ASN A 27 19.43 22.74 4.67
C ASN A 27 20.13 22.20 3.40
N MET A 28 20.43 20.90 3.35
CA MET A 28 20.92 20.20 2.16
C MET A 28 19.77 19.51 1.42
N CYS A 29 19.92 19.26 0.11
CA CYS A 29 19.00 18.40 -0.63
C CYS A 29 19.29 16.91 -0.36
N SER A 30 18.33 16.04 -0.67
CA SER A 30 18.46 14.58 -0.43
C SER A 30 19.65 13.92 -1.13
N LYS A 31 20.15 14.52 -2.22
CA LYS A 31 21.34 14.06 -2.95
C LYS A 31 22.63 14.52 -2.28
N CYS A 32 22.77 15.82 -2.02
CA CYS A 32 23.97 16.39 -1.40
C CYS A 32 24.13 15.97 0.07
N PHE A 33 23.04 15.64 0.77
CA PHE A 33 23.11 15.09 2.13
C PHE A 33 23.76 13.70 2.13
N LYS A 34 23.32 12.79 1.24
CA LYS A 34 23.93 11.46 1.08
C LYS A 34 25.41 11.54 0.71
N GLU A 35 25.75 12.42 -0.23
CA GLU A 35 27.15 12.64 -0.65
C GLU A 35 28.01 13.20 0.49
N HIS A 36 27.44 13.94 1.44
CA HIS A 36 28.17 14.48 2.60
C HIS A 36 28.39 13.43 3.70
N ASP A 37 27.40 12.58 3.96
CA ASP A 37 27.52 11.48 4.94
C ASP A 37 28.57 10.43 4.54
N GLU A 38 28.67 10.16 3.23
CA GLU A 38 29.66 9.21 2.69
C GLU A 38 31.11 9.71 2.83
N ASN A 39 31.33 11.01 2.97
CA ASN A 39 32.68 11.61 3.03
C ASN A 39 33.17 11.95 4.45
N ASN A 40 32.34 11.82 5.50
CA ASN A 40 32.63 12.32 6.85
C ASN A 40 32.63 11.26 7.97
N THR A 41 32.68 9.97 7.66
CA THR A 41 32.74 8.92 8.70
C THR A 41 34.04 8.10 8.62
N PRO A 42 34.85 8.05 9.71
CA PRO A 42 35.77 6.95 9.92
C PRO A 42 34.95 5.68 10.16
N ASN A 43 35.16 4.72 9.28
CA ASN A 43 34.81 3.30 9.34
C ASN A 43 34.54 2.73 10.75
N GLU A 44 33.28 2.71 11.18
CA GLU A 44 32.74 1.66 12.05
C GLU A 44 31.30 1.31 11.61
N LEU A 45 31.11 0.00 11.38
CA LEU A 45 29.89 -0.72 11.00
C LEU A 45 28.63 -0.18 11.72
N THR A 46 27.49 0.08 11.07
CA THR A 46 26.66 -0.87 10.31
C THR A 46 25.73 -0.17 9.29
N PRO A 47 25.67 -0.59 8.03
CA PRO A 47 24.59 -0.22 7.12
C PRO A 47 23.43 -1.24 7.21
N MET A 48 22.23 -0.82 7.63
CA MET A 48 21.00 -1.52 7.25
C MET A 48 20.72 -1.18 5.78
N THR A 49 21.38 -1.90 4.87
CA THR A 49 21.07 -1.85 3.45
C THR A 49 19.67 -2.42 3.19
N PRO A 50 18.86 -1.85 2.27
CA PRO A 50 17.79 -2.62 1.65
C PRO A 50 18.45 -3.79 0.90
N ARG A 51 18.14 -5.01 1.34
CA ARG A 51 18.64 -6.26 0.78
C ARG A 51 18.10 -6.41 -0.64
N THR A 52 18.88 -6.04 -1.65
CA THR A 52 18.66 -6.52 -3.01
C THR A 52 19.13 -7.97 -3.07
N GLU A 53 18.29 -8.88 -2.57
CA GLU A 53 18.47 -10.29 -2.86
C GLU A 53 18.29 -10.49 -4.37
N TYR A 54 19.40 -10.85 -5.02
CA TYR A 54 19.43 -11.38 -6.37
C TYR A 54 18.55 -12.64 -6.38
N ILE A 55 17.33 -12.53 -6.89
CA ILE A 55 16.44 -13.68 -7.06
C ILE A 55 17.03 -14.51 -8.20
N GLN A 56 17.66 -15.64 -7.85
CA GLN A 56 18.02 -16.65 -8.83
C GLN A 56 16.72 -17.24 -9.44
N PRO A 57 16.71 -17.58 -10.73
CA PRO A 57 15.53 -18.17 -11.35
C PRO A 57 15.25 -19.55 -10.75
N ILE A 58 14.18 -19.65 -9.96
CA ILE A 58 13.67 -20.93 -9.46
C ILE A 58 13.08 -21.68 -10.66
N LYS A 59 13.92 -22.48 -11.32
CA LYS A 59 13.47 -23.62 -12.10
C LYS A 59 13.36 -24.78 -11.12
N GLU A 60 12.14 -25.12 -10.73
CA GLU A 60 11.62 -26.49 -10.82
C GLU A 60 10.33 -26.68 -9.99
N THR A 61 9.36 -27.28 -10.68
CA THR A 61 8.19 -27.99 -10.16
C THR A 61 7.11 -27.13 -9.51
N ILE A 62 6.29 -26.53 -10.38
CA ILE A 62 4.86 -26.38 -10.08
C ILE A 62 4.33 -27.80 -9.86
N ARG A 63 4.27 -28.23 -8.60
CA ARG A 63 3.42 -29.35 -8.20
C ARG A 63 1.99 -28.85 -8.38
N GLU A 64 1.23 -29.51 -9.23
CA GLU A 64 -0.21 -29.43 -9.22
C GLU A 64 -0.65 -29.80 -7.81
N LEU A 65 -0.98 -28.79 -7.02
CA LEU A 65 -1.69 -28.99 -5.77
C LEU A 65 -3.08 -29.43 -6.19
N GLU A 66 -3.33 -30.72 -6.00
CA GLU A 66 -4.66 -31.32 -6.02
C GLU A 66 -5.61 -30.40 -5.24
N PRO A 67 -6.83 -30.16 -5.75
CA PRO A 67 -7.78 -29.28 -5.07
C PRO A 67 -8.09 -29.85 -3.70
N GLU A 68 -7.48 -29.26 -2.66
CA GLU A 68 -7.82 -29.58 -1.27
C GLU A 68 -9.33 -29.43 -1.11
N GLU A 69 -9.94 -30.53 -0.67
CA GLU A 69 -11.36 -30.63 -0.36
C GLU A 69 -11.73 -29.46 0.54
N LYS A 70 -12.70 -28.65 0.09
CA LYS A 70 -13.15 -27.47 0.81
C LYS A 70 -13.80 -27.91 2.12
N GLU A 71 -13.01 -27.98 3.19
CA GLU A 71 -13.54 -28.17 4.53
C GLU A 71 -14.59 -27.08 4.79
N GLU A 72 -15.80 -27.52 5.12
CA GLU A 72 -16.94 -26.64 5.35
C GLU A 72 -16.65 -25.75 6.56
N ARG A 73 -16.33 -24.48 6.30
CA ARG A 73 -16.00 -23.51 7.35
C ARG A 73 -17.19 -23.35 8.31
N PRO A 74 -16.95 -23.38 9.64
CA PRO A 74 -18.03 -23.34 10.62
C PRO A 74 -18.77 -21.99 10.55
N THR A 75 -20.07 -22.04 10.27
CA THR A 75 -20.89 -20.83 10.17
C THR A 75 -21.26 -20.28 11.55
N GLN A 76 -21.26 -18.95 11.70
CA GLN A 76 -21.64 -18.31 12.96
C GLN A 76 -23.15 -18.42 13.21
N LYS A 77 -23.54 -19.26 14.17
CA LYS A 77 -24.95 -19.44 14.58
C LYS A 77 -25.56 -18.15 15.16
N ASN A 78 -24.81 -17.39 15.97
CA ASN A 78 -25.32 -16.18 16.64
C ASN A 78 -24.57 -14.92 16.20
N LYS A 79 -25.22 -14.14 15.34
CA LYS A 79 -24.71 -12.88 14.77
C LYS A 79 -24.88 -11.68 15.72
N GLY A 80 -25.58 -11.85 16.84
CA GLY A 80 -25.76 -10.85 17.87
C GLY A 80 -24.60 -10.74 18.86
N ARG A 81 -23.51 -11.49 18.64
CA ARG A 81 -22.31 -11.46 19.47
C ARG A 81 -21.06 -11.42 18.60
N CYS A 82 -20.02 -10.78 19.12
CA CYS A 82 -18.71 -10.75 18.50
C CYS A 82 -18.11 -12.16 18.45
N PHE A 83 -17.58 -12.56 17.30
CA PHE A 83 -16.95 -13.88 17.14
C PHE A 83 -15.66 -14.02 17.98
N SER A 84 -14.90 -12.94 18.16
CA SER A 84 -13.66 -12.94 18.97
C SER A 84 -13.92 -12.82 20.48
N CYS A 85 -14.59 -11.74 20.92
CA CYS A 85 -14.76 -11.44 22.35
C CYS A 85 -16.14 -11.76 22.94
N ARG A 86 -17.10 -12.26 22.15
CA ARG A 86 -18.48 -12.62 22.58
C ARG A 86 -19.33 -11.48 23.15
N SER A 87 -18.87 -10.22 23.01
CA SER A 87 -19.62 -9.02 23.38
C SER A 87 -20.92 -8.90 22.58
N LYS A 88 -21.98 -8.34 23.19
CA LYS A 88 -23.28 -8.14 22.53
C LYS A 88 -23.16 -7.08 21.41
N ILE A 89 -23.73 -7.39 20.24
CA ILE A 89 -23.77 -6.50 19.08
C ILE A 89 -25.23 -6.11 18.82
N PRO A 90 -25.57 -4.81 18.82
CA PRO A 90 -26.93 -4.37 18.52
C PRO A 90 -27.28 -4.69 17.06
N LEU A 91 -28.55 -4.98 16.79
CA LEU A 91 -29.03 -5.44 15.46
C LEU A 91 -28.56 -4.52 14.32
N ALA A 92 -28.61 -3.20 14.52
CA ALA A 92 -28.15 -2.21 13.56
C ALA A 92 -26.65 -2.34 13.19
N LYS A 93 -25.81 -2.79 14.11
CA LYS A 93 -24.36 -2.94 13.90
C LYS A 93 -23.96 -4.32 13.36
N GLN A 94 -24.87 -5.29 13.33
CA GLN A 94 -24.55 -6.63 12.84
C GLN A 94 -24.19 -6.62 11.34
N LEU A 95 -24.86 -5.78 10.56
CA LEU A 95 -24.57 -5.64 9.13
C LEU A 95 -23.27 -4.86 8.89
N THR A 96 -23.05 -3.77 9.63
CA THR A 96 -21.85 -2.92 9.48
C THR A 96 -20.58 -3.64 9.91
N ASN A 97 -20.69 -4.46 10.95
CA ASN A 97 -19.56 -5.17 11.55
C ASN A 97 -19.42 -6.60 11.03
N LYS A 98 -20.14 -6.95 9.97
CA LYS A 98 -19.89 -8.17 9.20
C LYS A 98 -18.57 -8.01 8.45
N CYS A 99 -17.63 -8.91 8.70
CA CYS A 99 -16.38 -8.98 7.95
C CYS A 99 -16.58 -9.76 6.63
N ARG A 100 -15.57 -9.71 5.75
CA ARG A 100 -15.53 -10.47 4.49
C ARG A 100 -15.33 -11.96 4.73
N CYS A 101 -14.80 -12.34 5.89
CA CYS A 101 -14.73 -13.72 6.37
C CYS A 101 -16.08 -14.23 6.94
N ASP A 102 -17.18 -13.53 6.70
CA ASP A 102 -18.57 -13.87 7.08
C ASP A 102 -18.92 -13.88 8.57
N TYR A 103 -17.94 -13.67 9.46
CA TYR A 103 -18.17 -13.48 10.89
C TYR A 103 -18.53 -12.03 11.24
N VAL A 104 -19.25 -11.85 12.37
CA VAL A 104 -19.69 -10.56 12.89
C VAL A 104 -18.92 -10.20 14.17
N PHE A 105 -18.45 -8.95 14.25
CA PHE A 105 -17.57 -8.46 15.31
C PHE A 105 -18.09 -7.20 16.00
N CYS A 106 -17.53 -6.84 17.16
CA CYS A 106 -17.75 -5.51 17.75
C CYS A 106 -16.89 -4.44 17.06
N ASP A 107 -17.11 -3.18 17.38
CA ASP A 107 -16.45 -2.05 16.70
C ASP A 107 -14.92 -2.10 16.82
N THR A 108 -14.38 -2.68 17.91
CA THR A 108 -12.95 -2.87 18.13
C THR A 108 -12.35 -4.02 17.30
N HIS A 109 -13.14 -5.07 17.01
CA HIS A 109 -12.69 -6.29 16.32
C HIS A 109 -13.15 -6.35 14.85
N ARG A 110 -13.80 -5.30 14.34
CA ARG A 110 -14.28 -5.20 12.96
C ARG A 110 -13.15 -5.22 11.93
N TYR A 111 -11.98 -4.69 12.29
CA TYR A 111 -10.83 -4.57 11.40
C TYR A 111 -10.08 -5.91 11.27
N PRO A 112 -9.55 -6.24 10.07
CA PRO A 112 -8.80 -7.49 9.83
C PRO A 112 -7.62 -7.68 10.78
N ASP A 113 -6.94 -6.62 11.20
CA ASP A 113 -5.77 -6.73 12.11
C ASP A 113 -6.14 -7.03 13.57
N LYS A 114 -7.44 -7.05 13.88
CA LYS A 114 -7.98 -7.20 15.25
C LYS A 114 -8.68 -8.54 15.45
N HIS A 115 -8.69 -9.40 14.43
CA HIS A 115 -9.17 -10.78 14.50
C HIS A 115 -8.35 -11.64 13.52
N ASP A 116 -8.37 -12.95 13.70
CA ASP A 116 -7.69 -13.85 12.76
C ASP A 116 -8.53 -14.00 11.49
N CYS A 117 -8.49 -12.98 10.63
CA CYS A 117 -9.25 -12.95 9.38
C CYS A 117 -8.67 -13.98 8.41
N THR A 118 -9.46 -14.99 8.05
CA THR A 118 -9.09 -16.02 7.08
C THR A 118 -9.33 -15.60 5.62
N PHE A 119 -9.82 -14.39 5.38
CA PHE A 119 -10.08 -13.87 4.04
C PHE A 119 -8.85 -13.15 3.48
N ASP A 120 -8.39 -13.53 2.28
CA ASP A 120 -7.28 -12.87 1.60
C ASP A 120 -7.70 -11.53 1.00
N HIS A 121 -7.54 -10.47 1.79
CA HIS A 121 -7.78 -9.09 1.37
C HIS A 121 -6.82 -8.65 0.26
N ALA A 122 -5.57 -9.08 0.30
CA ALA A 122 -4.55 -8.65 -0.65
C ALA A 122 -4.85 -9.17 -2.06
N GLN A 123 -5.25 -10.43 -2.21
CA GLN A 123 -5.70 -10.97 -3.49
C GLN A 123 -6.94 -10.26 -4.02
N ASN A 124 -7.93 -9.99 -3.15
CA ASN A 124 -9.13 -9.29 -3.58
C ASN A 124 -8.82 -7.87 -4.09
N ASP A 125 -8.01 -7.11 -3.35
CA ASP A 125 -7.64 -5.76 -3.73
C ASP A 125 -6.82 -5.74 -5.03
N LYS A 126 -5.90 -6.71 -5.21
CA LYS A 126 -5.18 -6.92 -6.49
C LYS A 126 -6.14 -7.20 -7.64
N ASN A 127 -7.13 -8.05 -7.43
CA ASN A 127 -8.13 -8.39 -8.46
C ASN A 127 -9.00 -7.18 -8.83
N ILE A 128 -9.38 -6.36 -7.85
CA ILE A 128 -10.14 -5.13 -8.07
C ILE A 128 -9.29 -4.12 -8.85
N LEU A 129 -8.03 -3.91 -8.47
CA LEU A 129 -7.08 -3.05 -9.18
C LEU A 129 -6.87 -3.52 -10.62
N ALA A 130 -6.63 -4.81 -10.82
CA ALA A 130 -6.44 -5.38 -12.16
C ALA A 130 -7.66 -5.16 -13.07
N LYS A 131 -8.88 -5.24 -12.52
CA LYS A 131 -10.12 -4.97 -13.25
C LYS A 131 -10.32 -3.49 -13.58
N ASN A 132 -9.93 -2.60 -12.68
CA ASN A 132 -10.15 -1.16 -12.81
C ASN A 132 -9.02 -0.42 -13.53
N ASN A 133 -7.84 -1.04 -13.69
CA ASN A 133 -6.72 -0.41 -14.35
C ASN A 133 -7.04 -0.10 -15.82
N PRO A 134 -6.83 1.15 -16.27
CA PRO A 134 -7.04 1.51 -17.67
C PRO A 134 -6.03 0.79 -18.55
N LYS A 135 -6.50 0.27 -19.70
CA LYS A 135 -5.65 -0.42 -20.66
C LYS A 135 -4.82 0.60 -21.44
N LEU A 136 -3.50 0.54 -21.29
CA LEU A 136 -2.58 1.54 -21.86
C LEU A 136 -2.40 1.45 -23.38
N ASN A 137 -2.97 0.44 -24.05
CA ASN A 137 -2.74 0.18 -25.48
C ASN A 137 -4.01 0.01 -26.32
N ASP A 138 -5.16 0.50 -25.85
CA ASP A 138 -6.36 0.55 -26.69
C ASP A 138 -6.20 1.68 -27.72
N LYS A 139 -5.48 1.40 -28.81
CA LYS A 139 -5.43 2.31 -29.97
C LYS A 139 -6.87 2.54 -30.43
N PRO A 140 -7.35 3.79 -30.50
CA PRO A 140 -8.67 4.06 -31.06
C PRO A 140 -8.72 3.55 -32.50
N ARG A 141 -9.69 2.68 -32.81
CA ARG A 141 -9.92 2.22 -34.18
C ARG A 141 -10.69 3.32 -34.94
N GLY A 142 -9.97 4.17 -35.68
CA GLY A 142 -10.54 5.09 -36.68
C GLY A 142 -10.03 6.54 -36.53
N GLY A 143 -9.70 7.30 -37.58
CA GLY A 143 -9.92 7.11 -39.02
C GLY A 143 -8.80 7.70 -39.88
N ASN A 144 -8.62 7.11 -41.06
CA ASN A 144 -7.52 7.34 -42.01
C ASN A 144 -7.79 8.44 -43.05
N SER A 145 -8.52 9.51 -42.74
CA SER A 145 -8.76 10.57 -43.73
C SER A 145 -8.60 11.95 -43.13
N PHE A 146 -7.38 12.47 -43.24
CA PHE A 146 -7.10 13.89 -43.08
C PHE A 146 -7.35 14.57 -44.44
N GLN A 147 -8.59 14.95 -44.74
CA GLN A 147 -8.85 15.84 -45.88
C GLN A 147 -8.53 17.27 -45.45
N ARG A 148 -7.44 17.82 -46.00
CA ARG A 148 -7.09 19.24 -45.86
C ARG A 148 -8.06 20.02 -46.75
N ILE A 149 -8.76 20.99 -46.17
CA ILE A 149 -9.66 21.88 -46.92
C ILE A 149 -8.78 23.02 -47.43
N ASP A 150 -8.44 22.98 -48.71
CA ASP A 150 -7.72 24.07 -49.37
C ASP A 150 -8.73 25.17 -49.74
N SER A 151 -8.43 26.42 -49.36
CA SER A 151 -9.23 27.63 -49.67
C SER A 151 -8.63 28.39 -50.84
#